data_AF-A0A2W4MBI6-F1
#
_entry.id   AF-A0A2W4MBI6-F1
#
_cell.length_a   1.000
_cell.length_b   1.000
_cell.length_c   1.000
_cell.angle_alpha   90.00
_cell.angle_beta   90.00
_cell.angle_gamma   90.00
#
_symmetry.space_group_name_H-M   'P 1'
#
loop_
_entity.id
_entity.type
_entity.pdbx_description
1 polymer ?
#
loop_
_entity_poly.entity_id
_entity_poly.type
_entity_poly.pdbx_seq_one_letter_code
_entity_poly.pdbx_strand_id
1 'polypeptide(L)'
;RPRAIPFRTSYYTRTWGFCLPHEKLAALKPGRYHAWIDAEHDDTGSLSYGEAVVGAGTPDVVVSAHMCHPAQANDNLSGVAVLTAVAEQIGDDGPAMRALYLPGGIGSLAWLSRNEEEAHRIRGGLSLACIGDDHGLTFKRTRRGDTLVDRVADLVARDMGIELDHAGFDPYGFDERNFSSPGFDVAYGSLTRSPHGGYPEYHSSDDSIDLMDGERLAEAAEFVFRFVEVMQLNRRLVRTEPRGEPMLGKRGLYGSVGGLRSRPRFESALLWVANLADGEHDLVDVAMRSGVPFADVVAAADALTETGVTQPAGQARSQSTSG
;
A
#
# COMPACT_ATOMS: atom_id res chain seq x y z
N ARG A 1 -13.44 1.79 30.10
CA ARG A 1 -13.88 0.40 29.87
C ARG A 1 -13.42 -0.47 31.06
N PRO A 2 -14.24 -0.71 32.10
CA PRO A 2 -13.75 -1.32 33.36
C PRO A 2 -13.46 -2.83 33.27
N ARG A 3 -13.96 -3.51 32.23
CA ARG A 3 -13.77 -4.94 31.96
C ARG A 3 -12.58 -5.25 31.04
N ALA A 4 -12.08 -4.25 30.31
CA ALA A 4 -10.95 -4.40 29.41
C ALA A 4 -9.64 -4.57 30.18
N ILE A 5 -8.75 -5.40 29.65
CA ILE A 5 -7.35 -5.53 30.07
C ILE A 5 -6.52 -4.60 29.19
N PRO A 6 -5.75 -3.63 29.73
CA PRO A 6 -4.89 -2.79 28.91
C PRO A 6 -3.70 -3.60 28.35
N PHE A 7 -3.35 -3.39 27.08
CA PHE A 7 -2.08 -3.85 26.51
C PHE A 7 -0.97 -2.87 26.87
N ARG A 8 0.15 -3.36 27.41
CA ARG A 8 1.31 -2.54 27.80
C ARG A 8 2.60 -3.31 27.52
N THR A 9 3.63 -2.58 27.11
CA THR A 9 4.94 -3.13 26.71
C THR A 9 6.06 -2.40 27.42
N SER A 10 7.23 -3.04 27.54
CA SER A 10 8.46 -2.40 28.01
C SER A 10 9.69 -3.01 27.36
N TYR A 11 9.79 -2.81 26.05
CA TYR A 11 10.84 -3.43 25.22
C TYR A 11 12.27 -2.94 25.57
N TYR A 12 12.41 -1.66 25.93
CA TYR A 12 13.72 -1.00 26.08
C TYR A 12 14.10 -0.69 27.53
N THR A 13 13.27 -1.08 28.50
CA THR A 13 13.52 -0.88 29.94
C THR A 13 13.15 -2.15 30.69
N ARG A 14 14.12 -2.78 31.37
CA ARG A 14 13.86 -4.01 32.14
C ARG A 14 12.95 -3.71 33.33
N THR A 15 11.68 -4.09 33.22
CA THR A 15 10.63 -3.99 34.25
C THR A 15 9.58 -5.07 33.99
N TRP A 16 8.62 -5.24 34.91
CA TRP A 16 7.54 -6.21 34.79
C TRP A 16 6.23 -5.68 35.39
N GLY A 17 5.11 -6.29 35.04
CA GLY A 17 3.80 -5.95 35.58
C GLY A 17 2.71 -6.87 35.06
N PHE A 18 1.54 -6.84 35.71
CA PHE A 18 0.34 -7.53 35.25
C PHE A 18 -0.71 -6.50 34.84
N CYS A 19 -1.33 -6.72 33.69
CA CYS A 19 -2.54 -6.00 33.29
C CYS A 19 -3.76 -6.85 33.63
N LEU A 20 -4.80 -6.21 34.18
CA LEU A 20 -6.04 -6.86 34.59
C LEU A 20 -7.21 -5.87 34.46
N PRO A 21 -8.46 -6.37 34.36
CA PRO A 21 -9.63 -5.49 34.35
C PRO A 21 -9.71 -4.67 35.65
N HIS A 22 -10.16 -3.42 35.54
CA HIS A 22 -10.32 -2.55 36.72
C HIS A 22 -11.29 -3.15 37.75
N GLU A 23 -12.35 -3.84 37.31
CA GLU A 23 -13.26 -4.55 38.22
C GLU A 23 -12.56 -5.67 39.02
N LYS A 24 -11.57 -6.36 38.43
CA LYS A 24 -10.80 -7.41 39.12
C LYS A 24 -9.83 -6.79 40.11
N LEU A 25 -9.16 -5.70 39.71
CA LEU A 25 -8.28 -4.91 40.57
C LEU A 25 -9.03 -4.38 41.81
N ALA A 26 -10.21 -3.79 41.61
CA ALA A 26 -11.05 -3.25 42.69
C ALA A 26 -11.60 -4.34 43.62
N ALA A 27 -11.73 -5.59 43.14
CA ALA A 27 -12.16 -6.74 43.93
C ALA A 27 -11.02 -7.44 44.69
N LEU A 28 -9.75 -7.07 44.46
CA LEU A 28 -8.63 -7.65 45.22
C LEU A 28 -8.71 -7.25 46.69
N LYS A 29 -8.66 -8.24 47.57
CA LYS A 29 -8.63 -8.02 49.02
C LYS A 29 -7.23 -7.59 49.46
N PRO A 30 -7.09 -6.75 50.52
CA PRO A 30 -5.80 -6.51 51.15
C PRO A 30 -5.16 -7.83 51.59
N GLY A 31 -3.90 -8.05 51.22
CA GLY A 31 -3.20 -9.30 51.49
C GLY A 31 -1.85 -9.38 50.78
N ARG A 32 -1.11 -10.46 51.01
CA ARG A 32 0.12 -10.79 50.28
C ARG A 32 -0.23 -11.75 49.13
N TYR A 33 0.13 -11.37 47.92
CA TYR A 33 -0.02 -12.18 46.71
C TYR A 33 1.35 -12.71 46.27
N HIS A 34 1.38 -13.90 45.68
CA HIS A 34 2.56 -14.40 44.98
C HIS A 34 2.47 -13.96 43.52
N ALA A 35 3.34 -13.04 43.11
CA ALA A 35 3.51 -12.66 41.71
C ALA A 35 4.46 -13.68 41.05
N TRP A 36 4.00 -14.35 40.00
CA TRP A 36 4.78 -15.35 39.26
C TRP A 36 4.77 -15.01 37.77
N ILE A 37 5.94 -14.68 37.23
CA ILE A 37 6.17 -14.47 35.80
C ILE A 37 7.28 -15.43 35.41
N ASP A 38 6.95 -16.39 34.56
CA ASP A 38 7.88 -17.37 33.99
C ASP A 38 8.25 -16.90 32.59
N ALA A 39 9.36 -16.17 32.48
CA ALA A 39 9.81 -15.54 31.24
C ALA A 39 11.33 -15.38 31.23
N GLU A 40 11.91 -15.56 30.05
CA GLU A 40 13.35 -15.39 29.80
C GLU A 40 13.61 -14.12 28.98
N HIS A 41 14.78 -13.51 29.19
CA HIS A 41 15.30 -12.41 28.37
C HIS A 41 16.71 -12.80 27.92
N ASP A 42 16.78 -13.43 26.74
CA ASP A 42 18.03 -13.91 26.17
C ASP A 42 18.77 -12.79 25.41
N ASP A 43 19.85 -12.28 26.01
CA ASP A 43 20.74 -11.29 25.40
C ASP A 43 21.57 -11.84 24.22
N THR A 44 21.50 -13.16 23.95
CA THR A 44 22.11 -13.84 22.79
C THR A 44 21.11 -14.24 21.71
N GLY A 45 19.83 -13.90 21.89
CA GLY A 45 18.74 -14.24 20.98
C GLY A 45 18.76 -13.49 19.65
N SER A 46 17.67 -13.61 18.88
CA SER A 46 17.53 -12.91 17.59
C SER A 46 16.12 -12.35 17.37
N LEU A 47 16.02 -11.36 16.47
CA LEU A 47 14.76 -10.81 16.01
C LEU A 47 14.31 -11.56 14.75
N SER A 48 13.11 -12.11 14.78
CA SER A 48 12.45 -12.70 13.61
C SER A 48 11.63 -11.65 12.85
N TYR A 49 11.77 -11.65 11.53
CA TYR A 49 10.84 -11.04 10.59
C TYR A 49 10.62 -11.99 9.40
N GLY A 50 9.47 -11.88 8.76
CA GLY A 50 9.12 -12.63 7.55
C GLY A 50 9.16 -11.72 6.32
N GLU A 51 9.58 -12.28 5.21
CA GLU A 51 9.66 -11.60 3.91
C GLU A 51 9.22 -12.56 2.82
N ALA A 52 8.31 -12.12 1.96
CA ALA A 52 7.89 -12.85 0.78
C ALA A 52 7.96 -11.92 -0.44
N VAL A 53 8.55 -12.42 -1.53
CA VAL A 53 8.51 -11.76 -2.84
C VAL A 53 7.56 -12.58 -3.70
N VAL A 54 6.54 -11.92 -4.24
CA VAL A 54 5.48 -12.50 -5.07
C VAL A 54 5.41 -11.75 -6.39
N GLY A 55 4.80 -12.37 -7.40
CA GLY A 55 4.56 -11.82 -8.74
C GLY A 55 5.80 -11.77 -9.64
N ALA A 56 5.56 -11.47 -10.92
CA ALA A 56 6.57 -11.46 -11.96
C ALA A 56 7.14 -10.05 -12.18
N GLY A 57 8.47 -9.92 -12.15
CA GLY A 57 9.19 -8.68 -12.44
C GLY A 57 9.98 -8.13 -11.24
N THR A 58 10.18 -6.81 -11.20
CA THR A 58 10.92 -6.14 -10.11
C THR A 58 9.97 -5.90 -8.93
N PRO A 59 10.26 -6.39 -7.71
CA PRO A 59 9.44 -6.18 -6.52
C PRO A 59 9.78 -4.84 -5.83
N ASP A 60 9.70 -3.74 -6.59
CA ASP A 60 10.01 -2.38 -6.11
C ASP A 60 8.80 -1.68 -5.45
N VAL A 61 7.70 -2.42 -5.24
CA VAL A 61 6.57 -2.06 -4.39
C VAL A 61 6.63 -2.89 -3.11
N VAL A 62 6.68 -2.22 -1.96
CA VAL A 62 6.84 -2.90 -0.64
C VAL A 62 5.64 -2.62 0.25
N VAL A 63 4.96 -3.68 0.70
CA VAL A 63 3.84 -3.56 1.63
C VAL A 63 4.21 -4.24 2.94
N SER A 64 4.01 -3.56 4.07
CA SER A 64 4.38 -4.06 5.40
C SER A 64 3.20 -4.15 6.35
N ALA A 65 3.22 -5.16 7.23
CA ALA A 65 2.30 -5.28 8.36
C ALA A 65 3.09 -5.65 9.63
N HIS A 66 2.83 -4.97 10.74
CA HIS A 66 3.53 -5.28 11.99
C HIS A 66 2.90 -6.45 12.75
N MET A 67 3.73 -7.38 13.22
CA MET A 67 3.29 -8.60 13.93
C MET A 67 3.88 -8.73 15.34
N CYS A 68 4.17 -7.61 16.01
CA CYS A 68 4.69 -7.59 17.38
C CYS A 68 3.63 -7.62 18.48
N HIS A 69 2.36 -7.39 18.14
CA HIS A 69 1.26 -7.39 19.10
C HIS A 69 0.77 -8.82 19.35
N PRO A 70 0.34 -9.14 20.58
CA PRO A 70 -0.12 -10.49 20.95
C PRO A 70 -1.59 -10.69 20.50
N ALA A 71 -2.47 -11.17 21.40
CA ALA A 71 -3.88 -11.39 21.11
C ALA A 71 -4.68 -10.08 20.97
N GLN A 72 -4.48 -9.38 19.84
CA GLN A 72 -5.22 -8.22 19.38
C GLN A 72 -5.60 -8.39 17.91
N ALA A 73 -6.82 -8.00 17.53
CA ALA A 73 -7.35 -8.23 16.19
C ALA A 73 -7.06 -7.07 15.23
N ASN A 74 -7.56 -5.87 15.52
CA ASN A 74 -7.42 -4.73 14.62
C ASN A 74 -5.98 -4.20 14.62
N ASP A 75 -5.31 -4.08 15.78
CA ASP A 75 -3.88 -3.74 15.90
C ASP A 75 -3.04 -4.98 16.33
N ASN A 76 -2.53 -5.82 15.43
CA ASN A 76 -2.59 -5.72 13.96
C ASN A 76 -2.66 -7.07 13.23
N LEU A 77 -3.44 -8.02 13.76
CA LEU A 77 -3.75 -9.24 13.02
C LEU A 77 -4.51 -8.92 11.70
N SER A 78 -5.28 -7.83 11.67
CA SER A 78 -6.00 -7.35 10.49
C SER A 78 -5.05 -7.04 9.31
N GLY A 79 -4.01 -6.22 9.52
CA GLY A 79 -3.03 -5.88 8.50
C GLY A 79 -2.22 -7.09 8.04
N VAL A 80 -1.88 -8.00 8.95
CA VAL A 80 -1.21 -9.27 8.62
C VAL A 80 -2.10 -10.14 7.74
N ALA A 81 -3.39 -10.30 8.08
CA ALA A 81 -4.33 -11.10 7.31
C ALA A 81 -4.57 -10.53 5.90
N VAL A 82 -4.74 -9.22 5.77
CA VAL A 82 -4.87 -8.55 4.46
C VAL A 82 -3.59 -8.72 3.63
N LEU A 83 -2.40 -8.52 4.20
CA LEU A 83 -1.14 -8.69 3.48
C LEU A 83 -0.94 -10.13 2.98
N THR A 84 -1.28 -11.13 3.80
CA THR A 84 -1.23 -12.55 3.41
C THR A 84 -2.19 -12.84 2.26
N ALA A 85 -3.45 -12.41 2.37
CA ALA A 85 -4.45 -12.64 1.32
C ALA A 85 -4.04 -11.99 -0.02
N VAL A 86 -3.48 -10.79 0.01
CA VAL A 86 -2.96 -10.10 -1.20
C VAL A 86 -1.74 -10.82 -1.79
N ALA A 87 -0.81 -11.28 -0.94
CA ALA A 87 0.36 -12.02 -1.41
C ALA A 87 -0.04 -13.36 -2.08
N GLU A 88 -1.03 -14.07 -1.50
CA GLU A 88 -1.61 -15.28 -2.09
C GLU A 88 -2.38 -14.98 -3.40
N GLN A 89 -3.12 -13.86 -3.47
CA GLN A 89 -3.84 -13.43 -4.67
C GLN A 89 -2.91 -13.03 -5.83
N ILE A 90 -1.75 -12.44 -5.55
CA ILE A 90 -0.75 -12.09 -6.57
C ILE A 90 -0.10 -13.35 -7.17
N GLY A 91 0.23 -14.35 -6.34
CA GLY A 91 0.86 -15.59 -6.80
C GLY A 91 2.21 -15.36 -7.49
N ASP A 92 2.59 -16.25 -8.41
CA ASP A 92 3.89 -16.17 -9.12
C ASP A 92 3.85 -15.23 -10.35
N ASP A 93 2.72 -15.16 -11.06
CA ASP A 93 2.58 -14.43 -12.33
C ASP A 93 1.96 -13.02 -12.20
N GLY A 94 1.48 -12.63 -11.00
CA GLY A 94 0.83 -11.34 -10.76
C GLY A 94 1.78 -10.14 -10.68
N PRO A 95 1.28 -8.95 -10.31
CA PRO A 95 2.09 -7.74 -10.23
C PRO A 95 3.09 -7.82 -9.07
N ALA A 96 4.39 -7.78 -9.36
CA ALA A 96 5.41 -8.07 -8.35
C ALA A 96 5.40 -7.14 -7.13
N MET A 97 5.52 -7.74 -5.94
CA MET A 97 5.47 -7.07 -4.63
C MET A 97 6.39 -7.76 -3.62
N ARG A 98 6.93 -6.99 -2.69
CA ARG A 98 7.61 -7.47 -1.49
C ARG A 98 6.69 -7.29 -0.27
N ALA A 99 6.19 -8.39 0.29
CA ALA A 99 5.44 -8.43 1.54
C ALA A 99 6.42 -8.55 2.74
N LEU A 100 6.33 -7.62 3.69
CA LEU A 100 7.16 -7.61 4.90
C LEU A 100 6.30 -7.77 6.15
N TYR A 101 6.55 -8.84 6.91
CA TYR A 101 5.93 -9.08 8.22
C TYR A 101 7.00 -8.88 9.28
N LEU A 102 6.87 -7.86 10.13
CA LEU A 102 7.98 -7.47 11.01
C LEU A 102 7.54 -6.88 12.35
N PRO A 103 8.39 -6.87 13.40
CA PRO A 103 8.08 -6.14 14.62
C PRO A 103 8.06 -4.63 14.37
N GLY A 104 6.97 -3.95 14.73
CA GLY A 104 6.77 -2.53 14.42
C GLY A 104 7.91 -1.64 14.93
N GLY A 105 8.43 -0.77 14.06
CA GLY A 105 9.57 0.09 14.35
C GLY A 105 10.93 -0.63 14.25
N ILE A 106 11.25 -1.54 15.17
CA ILE A 106 12.60 -2.15 15.21
C ILE A 106 12.83 -3.14 14.06
N GLY A 107 11.79 -3.83 13.60
CA GLY A 107 11.85 -4.75 12.47
C GLY A 107 12.08 -4.05 11.14
N SER A 108 11.42 -2.92 10.87
CA SER A 108 11.64 -2.13 9.65
C SER A 108 13.03 -1.51 9.63
N LEU A 109 13.54 -1.02 10.78
CA LEU A 109 14.95 -0.62 10.90
C LEU A 109 15.92 -1.78 10.63
N ALA A 110 15.64 -2.98 11.15
CA ALA A 110 16.48 -4.16 10.97
C ALA A 110 16.46 -4.71 9.52
N TRP A 111 15.36 -4.54 8.79
CA TRP A 111 15.28 -4.82 7.36
C TRP A 111 16.03 -3.76 6.54
N LEU A 112 15.77 -2.47 6.78
CA LEU A 112 16.42 -1.35 6.10
C LEU A 112 17.95 -1.40 6.24
N SER A 113 18.47 -1.68 7.44
CA SER A 113 19.92 -1.78 7.68
C SER A 113 20.60 -2.97 7.01
N ARG A 114 19.83 -3.94 6.48
CA ARG A 114 20.32 -5.11 5.74
C ARG A 114 20.11 -4.99 4.24
N ASN A 115 19.26 -4.07 3.81
CA ASN A 115 18.76 -3.94 2.44
C ASN A 115 18.89 -2.49 1.92
N GLU A 116 19.89 -1.74 2.36
CA GLU A 116 20.05 -0.30 2.05
C GLU A 116 20.07 -0.02 0.54
N GLU A 117 20.82 -0.81 -0.25
CA GLU A 117 20.80 -0.68 -1.72
C GLU A 117 19.43 -0.94 -2.34
N GLU A 118 18.67 -1.89 -1.80
CA GLU A 118 17.34 -2.27 -2.29
C GLU A 118 16.30 -1.22 -1.85
N ALA A 119 16.44 -0.66 -0.65
CA ALA A 119 15.58 0.40 -0.14
C ALA A 119 15.59 1.64 -1.05
N HIS A 120 16.74 1.97 -1.65
CA HIS A 120 16.86 3.04 -2.64
C HIS A 120 16.29 2.69 -4.03
N ARG A 121 15.93 1.44 -4.29
CA ARG A 121 15.24 1.00 -5.52
C ARG A 121 13.72 0.94 -5.38
N ILE A 122 13.20 0.95 -4.14
CA ILE A 122 11.75 0.96 -3.87
C ILE A 122 11.11 2.20 -4.51
N ARG A 123 10.17 2.00 -5.44
CA ARG A 123 9.38 3.08 -6.04
C ARG A 123 8.29 3.59 -5.09
N GLY A 124 7.79 2.72 -4.21
CA GLY A 124 6.89 3.12 -3.13
C GLY A 124 6.32 1.97 -2.31
N GLY A 125 5.44 2.27 -1.36
CA GLY A 125 4.84 1.26 -0.50
C GLY A 125 3.80 1.75 0.50
N LEU A 126 3.27 0.81 1.27
CA LEU A 126 2.21 1.00 2.26
C LEU A 126 2.51 0.23 3.55
N SER A 127 2.33 0.86 4.72
CA SER A 127 2.12 0.14 5.97
C SER A 127 0.62 -0.16 6.14
N LEU A 128 0.25 -1.40 6.42
CA LEU A 128 -1.12 -1.84 6.69
C LEU A 128 -1.31 -1.99 8.19
N ALA A 129 -2.26 -1.26 8.77
CA ALA A 129 -2.55 -1.34 10.20
C ALA A 129 -4.00 -0.97 10.54
N CYS A 130 -4.59 -1.59 11.56
CA CYS A 130 -5.93 -1.19 12.06
C CYS A 130 -6.98 -1.11 10.93
N ILE A 131 -7.08 -2.16 10.12
CA ILE A 131 -7.77 -2.14 8.82
C ILE A 131 -9.00 -3.08 8.76
N GLY A 132 -9.34 -3.71 9.90
CA GLY A 132 -10.39 -4.73 9.97
C GLY A 132 -11.72 -4.27 10.56
N ASP A 133 -11.82 -3.06 11.10
CA ASP A 133 -13.08 -2.51 11.63
C ASP A 133 -14.06 -2.04 10.53
N ASP A 134 -15.23 -1.53 10.94
CA ASP A 134 -16.35 -1.19 10.07
C ASP A 134 -16.25 0.19 9.38
N HIS A 135 -15.24 1.01 9.74
CA HIS A 135 -15.09 2.38 9.26
C HIS A 135 -14.60 2.45 7.80
N GLY A 136 -14.61 3.66 7.20
CA GLY A 136 -14.02 3.89 5.88
C GLY A 136 -12.49 3.70 5.87
N LEU A 137 -11.90 3.48 4.70
CA LEU A 137 -10.44 3.46 4.58
C LEU A 137 -9.88 4.87 4.79
N THR A 138 -8.82 4.97 5.58
CA THR A 138 -8.02 6.18 5.77
C THR A 138 -6.61 5.95 5.22
N PHE A 139 -6.21 6.77 4.24
CA PHE A 139 -4.85 6.83 3.73
C PHE A 139 -4.07 7.99 4.35
N LYS A 140 -3.04 7.65 5.13
CA LYS A 140 -2.02 8.60 5.58
C LYS A 140 -1.05 8.86 4.45
N ARG A 141 -1.02 10.10 3.98
CA ARG A 141 -0.16 10.60 2.90
C ARG A 141 1.31 10.32 3.20
N THR A 142 2.10 10.14 2.15
CA THR A 142 3.56 10.04 2.29
C THR A 142 4.15 11.34 2.85
N ARG A 143 5.40 11.30 3.31
CA ARG A 143 6.10 12.48 3.84
C ARG A 143 6.13 13.70 2.90
N ARG A 144 6.11 13.50 1.58
CA ARG A 144 6.08 14.59 0.59
C ARG A 144 4.64 15.00 0.23
N GLY A 145 3.70 14.06 0.29
CA GLY A 145 2.25 14.29 0.17
C GLY A 145 1.69 14.36 -1.26
N ASP A 146 2.56 14.39 -2.27
CA ASP A 146 2.23 14.54 -3.70
C ASP A 146 2.91 13.47 -4.60
N THR A 147 3.40 12.38 -4.00
CA THR A 147 4.18 11.37 -4.71
C THR A 147 3.33 10.49 -5.63
N LEU A 148 3.99 9.60 -6.39
CA LEU A 148 3.28 8.54 -7.12
C LEU A 148 2.38 7.72 -6.19
N VAL A 149 2.85 7.34 -5.00
CA VAL A 149 2.05 6.58 -4.01
C VAL A 149 0.80 7.34 -3.58
N ASP A 150 0.93 8.65 -3.36
CA ASP A 150 -0.20 9.52 -3.00
C ASP A 150 -1.23 9.59 -4.15
N ARG A 151 -0.77 9.76 -5.41
CA ARG A 151 -1.66 9.78 -6.59
C ARG A 151 -2.30 8.42 -6.88
N VAL A 152 -1.59 7.32 -6.63
CA VAL A 152 -2.11 5.95 -6.85
C VAL A 152 -3.18 5.60 -5.82
N ALA A 153 -3.01 5.96 -4.55
CA ALA A 153 -4.04 5.74 -3.53
C ALA A 153 -5.37 6.44 -3.92
N ASP A 154 -5.29 7.69 -4.36
CA ASP A 154 -6.46 8.47 -4.81
C ASP A 154 -7.12 7.87 -6.07
N LEU A 155 -6.29 7.43 -7.03
CA LEU A 155 -6.76 6.79 -8.27
C LEU A 155 -7.45 5.45 -7.99
N VAL A 156 -6.91 4.62 -7.10
CA VAL A 156 -7.48 3.33 -6.73
C VAL A 156 -8.81 3.52 -6.02
N ALA A 157 -8.91 4.44 -5.05
CA ALA A 157 -10.17 4.78 -4.39
C ALA A 157 -11.25 5.20 -5.39
N ARG A 158 -10.89 6.11 -6.31
CA ARG A 158 -11.77 6.57 -7.40
C ARG A 158 -12.25 5.43 -8.30
N ASP A 159 -11.36 4.54 -8.72
CA ASP A 159 -11.68 3.44 -9.64
C ASP A 159 -12.39 2.26 -8.97
N MET A 160 -12.30 2.16 -7.63
CA MET A 160 -13.15 1.30 -6.80
C MET A 160 -14.50 1.95 -6.48
N GLY A 161 -14.63 3.28 -6.61
CA GLY A 161 -15.83 4.02 -6.27
C GLY A 161 -16.07 4.17 -4.77
N ILE A 162 -15.00 4.14 -3.97
CA ILE A 162 -15.05 4.27 -2.50
C ILE A 162 -14.60 5.66 -2.06
N GLU A 163 -15.08 6.11 -0.89
CA GLU A 163 -14.51 7.26 -0.20
C GLU A 163 -13.23 6.82 0.51
N LEU A 164 -12.18 7.65 0.41
CA LEU A 164 -10.89 7.44 1.05
C LEU A 164 -10.57 8.67 1.89
N ASP A 165 -10.59 8.52 3.21
CA ASP A 165 -10.20 9.58 4.13
C ASP A 165 -8.69 9.82 4.06
N HIS A 166 -8.26 11.03 4.42
CA HIS A 166 -6.85 11.42 4.35
C HIS A 166 -6.32 11.97 5.66
N ALA A 167 -5.20 11.41 6.10
CA ALA A 167 -4.35 12.01 7.13
C ALA A 167 -3.08 12.61 6.49
N GLY A 168 -2.66 13.77 6.98
CA GLY A 168 -1.33 14.30 6.66
C GLY A 168 -0.22 13.43 7.25
N PHE A 169 0.99 13.52 6.70
CA PHE A 169 2.13 12.80 7.27
C PHE A 169 2.45 13.32 8.68
N ASP A 170 2.66 12.36 9.58
CA ASP A 170 3.17 12.53 10.94
C ASP A 170 4.30 11.50 11.13
N PRO A 171 5.48 11.84 11.66
CA PRO A 171 6.50 10.85 12.03
C PRO A 171 6.06 9.89 13.16
N TYR A 172 4.89 10.09 13.77
CA TYR A 172 4.24 9.15 14.67
C TYR A 172 3.26 8.22 13.95
N GLY A 173 3.21 6.94 14.35
CA GLY A 173 2.49 5.88 13.64
C GLY A 173 3.29 4.58 13.58
N PHE A 174 3.23 3.91 12.43
CA PHE A 174 3.76 2.56 12.22
C PHE A 174 5.12 2.62 11.51
N ASP A 175 5.38 1.75 10.53
CA ASP A 175 6.69 1.63 9.88
C ASP A 175 6.97 2.69 8.80
N GLU A 176 5.96 3.42 8.32
CA GLU A 176 6.12 4.49 7.32
C GLU A 176 7.09 5.59 7.77
N ARG A 177 7.18 5.85 9.09
CA ARG A 177 8.14 6.81 9.67
C ARG A 177 9.61 6.42 9.43
N ASN A 178 9.90 5.12 9.31
CA ASN A 178 11.26 4.61 9.11
C ASN A 178 11.62 4.61 7.63
N PHE A 179 10.73 4.11 6.77
CA PHE A 179 10.88 4.14 5.32
C PHE A 179 10.97 5.58 4.77
N SER A 180 10.17 6.51 5.29
CA SER A 180 10.22 7.93 4.93
C SER A 180 11.19 8.77 5.78
N SER A 181 12.06 8.15 6.57
CA SER A 181 13.12 8.87 7.30
C SER A 181 14.12 9.53 6.34
N PRO A 182 14.80 10.64 6.70
CA PRO A 182 15.55 11.46 5.73
C PRO A 182 16.69 10.78 4.95
N GLY A 183 17.21 9.66 5.44
CA GLY A 183 18.24 8.89 4.73
C GLY A 183 17.69 7.98 3.62
N PHE A 184 16.48 7.45 3.80
CA PHE A 184 15.83 6.56 2.83
C PHE A 184 14.84 7.31 1.93
N ASP A 185 14.07 8.23 2.51
CA ASP A 185 13.06 9.09 1.88
C ASP A 185 12.11 8.35 0.90
N VAL A 186 11.80 7.09 1.20
CA VAL A 186 10.91 6.25 0.37
C VAL A 186 9.50 6.85 0.41
N ALA A 187 8.83 6.84 -0.75
CA ALA A 187 7.41 7.17 -0.85
C ALA A 187 6.60 6.07 -0.15
N TYR A 188 6.32 6.25 1.14
CA TYR A 188 5.65 5.25 1.96
C TYR A 188 4.45 5.87 2.65
N GLY A 189 3.26 5.36 2.35
CA GLY A 189 2.02 5.77 3.01
C GLY A 189 1.62 4.78 4.10
N SER A 190 0.49 5.04 4.77
CA SER A 190 -0.17 4.06 5.64
C SER A 190 -1.63 3.92 5.26
N LEU A 191 -2.11 2.69 5.15
CA LEU A 191 -3.51 2.38 4.91
C LEU A 191 -4.10 1.75 6.18
N THR A 192 -5.17 2.37 6.66
CA THR A 192 -5.85 2.03 7.91
C THR A 192 -7.37 2.16 7.71
N ARG A 193 -8.18 1.79 8.70
CA ARG A 193 -9.57 2.29 8.82
C ARG A 193 -9.64 3.28 9.97
N SER A 194 -9.87 2.83 11.19
CA SER A 194 -9.62 3.63 12.38
C SER A 194 -8.11 3.64 12.67
N PRO A 195 -7.40 4.78 12.58
CA PRO A 195 -5.95 4.82 12.81
C PRO A 195 -5.60 4.54 14.28
N HIS A 196 -4.30 4.45 14.59
CA HIS A 196 -3.80 4.21 15.96
C HIS A 196 -4.46 5.15 16.99
N GLY A 197 -5.03 4.58 18.06
CA GLY A 197 -5.76 5.34 19.08
C GLY A 197 -7.07 6.00 18.61
N GLY A 198 -7.48 5.78 17.36
CA GLY A 198 -8.71 6.30 16.75
C GLY A 198 -9.97 5.53 17.12
N TYR A 199 -9.86 4.31 17.65
CA TYR A 199 -10.99 3.49 18.11
C TYR A 199 -10.92 3.16 19.61
N PRO A 200 -12.07 3.03 20.31
CA PRO A 200 -12.10 2.91 21.79
C PRO A 200 -11.46 1.65 22.39
N GLU A 201 -11.29 0.60 21.60
CA GLU A 201 -10.74 -0.70 21.98
C GLU A 201 -9.21 -0.76 21.88
N TYR A 202 -8.58 0.18 21.17
CA TYR A 202 -7.15 0.21 20.87
C TYR A 202 -6.26 -0.01 22.12
N HIS A 203 -5.29 -0.91 22.00
CA HIS A 203 -4.41 -1.36 23.10
C HIS A 203 -5.18 -1.86 24.33
N SER A 204 -6.23 -2.67 24.10
CA SER A 204 -6.92 -3.42 25.15
C SER A 204 -7.41 -4.79 24.67
N SER A 205 -7.79 -5.68 25.59
CA SER A 205 -8.38 -7.00 25.29
C SER A 205 -9.69 -6.94 24.50
N ASP A 206 -10.34 -5.79 24.43
CA ASP A 206 -11.58 -5.63 23.68
C ASP A 206 -11.28 -5.47 22.16
N ASP A 207 -10.02 -5.23 21.79
CA ASP A 207 -9.49 -5.29 20.41
C ASP A 207 -9.43 -6.75 19.95
N SER A 208 -10.59 -7.28 19.57
CA SER A 208 -10.85 -8.71 19.42
C SER A 208 -11.49 -9.02 18.08
N ILE A 209 -11.58 -10.31 17.72
CA ILE A 209 -12.12 -10.75 16.43
C ILE A 209 -13.58 -10.27 16.21
N ASP A 210 -14.32 -9.96 17.28
CA ASP A 210 -15.68 -9.43 17.24
C ASP A 210 -15.76 -8.01 16.62
N LEU A 211 -14.62 -7.30 16.47
CA LEU A 211 -14.52 -6.04 15.73
C LEU A 211 -14.30 -6.24 14.22
N MET A 212 -14.02 -7.45 13.76
CA MET A 212 -13.58 -7.70 12.38
C MET A 212 -14.76 -7.87 11.42
N ASP A 213 -14.77 -7.06 10.37
CA ASP A 213 -15.71 -7.18 9.25
C ASP A 213 -15.01 -7.83 8.04
N GLY A 214 -15.53 -8.97 7.60
CA GLY A 214 -14.97 -9.75 6.48
C GLY A 214 -15.12 -9.08 5.11
N GLU A 215 -16.18 -8.30 4.89
CA GLU A 215 -16.36 -7.53 3.66
C GLU A 215 -15.37 -6.36 3.63
N ARG A 216 -15.12 -5.73 4.79
CA ARG A 216 -14.12 -4.67 4.93
C ARG A 216 -12.67 -5.16 4.78
N LEU A 217 -12.35 -6.35 5.27
CA LEU A 217 -11.05 -6.97 5.03
C LEU A 217 -10.86 -7.29 3.53
N ALA A 218 -11.91 -7.75 2.84
CA ALA A 218 -11.87 -8.00 1.39
C ALA A 218 -11.75 -6.70 0.57
N GLU A 219 -12.47 -5.64 0.94
CA GLU A 219 -12.36 -4.29 0.35
C GLU A 219 -10.93 -3.74 0.48
N ALA A 220 -10.30 -3.94 1.64
CA ALA A 220 -8.91 -3.56 1.88
C ALA A 220 -7.92 -4.38 1.05
N ALA A 221 -8.13 -5.70 0.92
CA ALA A 221 -7.30 -6.56 0.07
C ALA A 221 -7.37 -6.16 -1.41
N GLU A 222 -8.57 -5.91 -1.94
CA GLU A 222 -8.77 -5.43 -3.31
C GLU A 222 -8.10 -4.05 -3.54
N PHE A 223 -8.17 -3.15 -2.56
CA PHE A 223 -7.48 -1.85 -2.63
C PHE A 223 -5.96 -2.04 -2.73
N VAL A 224 -5.37 -2.87 -1.87
CA VAL A 224 -3.91 -3.10 -1.87
C VAL A 224 -3.47 -3.84 -3.14
N PHE A 225 -4.23 -4.83 -3.61
CA PHE A 225 -3.97 -5.51 -4.88
C PHE A 225 -3.95 -4.51 -6.05
N ARG A 226 -4.97 -3.65 -6.18
CA ARG A 226 -5.03 -2.62 -7.22
C ARG A 226 -3.94 -1.57 -7.07
N PHE A 227 -3.58 -1.19 -5.85
CA PHE A 227 -2.46 -0.27 -5.61
C PHE A 227 -1.15 -0.84 -6.17
N VAL A 228 -0.87 -2.12 -5.92
CA VAL A 228 0.30 -2.83 -6.45
C VAL A 228 0.21 -2.94 -7.98
N GLU A 229 -0.93 -3.36 -8.53
CA GLU A 229 -1.16 -3.46 -9.99
C GLU A 229 -0.91 -2.10 -10.69
N VAL A 230 -1.50 -1.02 -10.19
CA VAL A 230 -1.31 0.33 -10.74
C VAL A 230 0.16 0.75 -10.65
N MET A 231 0.83 0.51 -9.52
CA MET A 231 2.27 0.80 -9.37
C MET A 231 3.12 0.04 -10.39
N GLN A 232 2.84 -1.25 -10.63
CA GLN A 232 3.59 -2.07 -11.60
C GLN A 232 3.30 -1.70 -13.06
N LEU A 233 2.06 -1.33 -13.39
CA LEU A 233 1.64 -0.95 -14.74
C LEU A 233 1.82 0.55 -15.06
N ASN A 234 2.24 1.39 -14.12
CA ASN A 234 2.50 2.81 -14.36
C ASN A 234 3.79 3.03 -15.18
N ARG A 235 3.69 3.56 -16.42
CA ARG A 235 4.85 3.82 -17.29
C ARG A 235 4.65 5.03 -18.22
N ARG A 236 5.69 5.87 -18.29
CA ARG A 236 5.79 7.02 -19.20
C ARG A 236 5.98 6.56 -20.65
N LEU A 237 5.18 7.11 -21.55
CA LEU A 237 5.25 6.88 -23.00
C LEU A 237 5.66 8.16 -23.74
N VAL A 238 6.23 7.99 -24.93
CA VAL A 238 6.57 9.07 -25.87
C VAL A 238 5.97 8.75 -27.24
N ARG A 239 5.35 9.76 -27.86
CA ARG A 239 4.88 9.73 -29.25
C ARG A 239 6.01 9.56 -30.25
N THR A 240 5.85 8.62 -31.19
CA THR A 240 6.82 8.40 -32.28
C THR A 240 6.75 9.51 -33.34
N GLU A 241 5.55 10.01 -33.62
CA GLU A 241 5.31 11.28 -34.34
C GLU A 241 4.40 12.17 -33.47
N PRO A 242 4.92 13.22 -32.81
CA PRO A 242 4.13 14.06 -31.90
C PRO A 242 3.26 15.12 -32.61
N ARG A 243 3.39 15.32 -33.93
CA ARG A 243 2.69 16.39 -34.63
C ARG A 243 1.26 15.98 -35.04
N GLY A 244 0.28 16.46 -34.29
CA GLY A 244 -1.13 16.29 -34.60
C GLY A 244 -1.69 14.90 -34.25
N GLU A 245 -2.96 14.69 -34.59
CA GLU A 245 -3.66 13.47 -34.21
C GLU A 245 -3.13 12.23 -34.96
N PRO A 246 -2.99 11.08 -34.27
CA PRO A 246 -2.64 9.82 -34.94
C PRO A 246 -3.77 9.37 -35.87
N MET A 247 -3.42 8.92 -37.08
CA MET A 247 -4.37 8.24 -37.97
C MET A 247 -4.63 6.79 -37.49
N LEU A 248 -5.36 6.66 -36.38
CA LEU A 248 -5.67 5.41 -35.68
C LEU A 248 -6.53 4.44 -36.52
N GLY A 249 -7.38 4.96 -37.41
CA GLY A 249 -8.20 4.14 -38.31
C GLY A 249 -7.38 3.25 -39.26
N LYS A 250 -6.22 3.72 -39.74
CA LYS A 250 -5.29 2.90 -40.53
C LYS A 250 -4.57 1.81 -39.73
N ARG A 251 -4.68 1.86 -38.40
CA ARG A 251 -4.05 0.93 -37.45
C ARG A 251 -5.08 -0.03 -36.82
N GLY A 252 -6.33 -0.02 -37.26
CA GLY A 252 -7.41 -0.86 -36.72
C GLY A 252 -7.93 -0.43 -35.34
N LEU A 253 -7.45 0.70 -34.80
CA LEU A 253 -7.76 1.15 -33.44
C LEU A 253 -9.07 1.96 -33.33
N TYR A 254 -9.63 2.41 -34.46
CA TYR A 254 -10.99 2.96 -34.54
C TYR A 254 -11.97 1.95 -35.15
N GLY A 255 -13.24 2.04 -34.74
CA GLY A 255 -14.32 1.32 -35.41
C GLY A 255 -14.42 1.69 -36.91
N SER A 256 -14.75 0.71 -37.75
CA SER A 256 -14.87 0.90 -39.22
C SER A 256 -16.06 1.75 -39.66
N VAL A 257 -16.97 2.10 -38.74
CA VAL A 257 -18.15 2.93 -38.99
C VAL A 257 -18.29 3.95 -37.85
N GLY A 258 -18.07 5.23 -38.17
CA GLY A 258 -18.28 6.32 -37.22
C GLY A 258 -19.75 6.46 -36.83
N GLY A 259 -20.01 6.68 -35.53
CA GLY A 259 -21.36 6.94 -35.00
C GLY A 259 -22.06 5.76 -34.30
N LEU A 260 -21.47 4.56 -34.29
CA LEU A 260 -21.98 3.43 -33.50
C LEU A 260 -21.56 3.58 -32.02
N ARG A 261 -22.55 3.70 -31.13
CA ARG A 261 -22.44 4.12 -29.72
C ARG A 261 -21.69 3.16 -28.76
N SER A 262 -20.92 2.19 -29.24
CA SER A 262 -20.38 1.08 -28.42
C SER A 262 -18.89 1.13 -28.09
N ARG A 263 -18.13 2.17 -28.48
CA ARG A 263 -16.71 2.37 -28.08
C ARG A 263 -16.24 3.77 -27.58
N PRO A 264 -17.08 4.77 -27.23
CA PRO A 264 -16.58 6.12 -26.85
C PRO A 264 -15.49 6.16 -25.78
N ARG A 265 -15.53 5.25 -24.79
CA ARG A 265 -14.60 5.26 -23.64
C ARG A 265 -13.19 4.79 -24.01
N PHE A 266 -13.06 3.71 -24.77
CA PHE A 266 -11.74 3.23 -25.24
C PHE A 266 -11.15 4.17 -26.31
N GLU A 267 -11.99 4.71 -27.20
CA GLU A 267 -11.57 5.71 -28.18
C GLU A 267 -11.09 7.01 -27.51
N SER A 268 -11.74 7.44 -26.43
CA SER A 268 -11.27 8.52 -25.55
C SER A 268 -9.93 8.17 -24.89
N ALA A 269 -9.78 6.96 -24.34
CA ALA A 269 -8.54 6.50 -23.73
C ALA A 269 -7.34 6.55 -24.70
N LEU A 270 -7.53 6.06 -25.94
CA LEU A 270 -6.53 6.16 -27.01
C LEU A 270 -6.11 7.60 -27.30
N LEU A 271 -7.07 8.53 -27.36
CA LEU A 271 -6.77 9.96 -27.59
C LEU A 271 -6.02 10.59 -26.41
N TRP A 272 -6.43 10.31 -25.18
CA TRP A 272 -5.79 10.84 -23.97
C TRP A 272 -4.36 10.33 -23.79
N VAL A 273 -4.14 9.02 -23.95
CA VAL A 273 -2.78 8.44 -23.90
C VAL A 273 -1.92 9.00 -25.04
N ALA A 274 -2.46 9.07 -26.26
CA ALA A 274 -1.72 9.62 -27.40
C ALA A 274 -1.37 11.11 -27.24
N ASN A 275 -2.20 11.88 -26.53
CA ASN A 275 -1.96 13.31 -26.27
C ASN A 275 -0.93 13.55 -25.17
N LEU A 276 -0.95 12.74 -24.11
CA LEU A 276 -0.06 12.87 -22.93
C LEU A 276 1.18 11.96 -22.99
N ALA A 277 1.39 11.22 -24.07
CA ALA A 277 2.64 10.49 -24.33
C ALA A 277 3.76 11.44 -24.77
N ASP A 278 4.19 12.31 -23.85
CA ASP A 278 5.26 13.31 -24.03
C ASP A 278 6.57 12.97 -23.28
N GLY A 279 6.57 11.88 -22.50
CA GLY A 279 7.68 11.45 -21.64
C GLY A 279 7.66 12.07 -20.24
N GLU A 280 6.77 13.02 -19.97
CA GLU A 280 6.60 13.65 -18.67
C GLU A 280 5.38 13.12 -17.90
N HIS A 281 4.26 12.88 -18.57
CA HIS A 281 3.05 12.35 -17.94
C HIS A 281 3.05 10.80 -17.91
N ASP A 282 2.63 10.21 -16.79
CA ASP A 282 3.25 8.94 -16.35
C ASP A 282 2.50 7.62 -16.51
N LEU A 283 1.22 7.63 -16.90
CA LEU A 283 0.31 6.53 -16.55
C LEU A 283 -0.93 7.04 -15.80
N VAL A 284 -0.77 7.10 -14.48
CA VAL A 284 -1.69 7.64 -13.46
C VAL A 284 -2.14 9.07 -13.81
N ASP A 285 -1.24 9.93 -14.31
CA ASP A 285 -1.60 11.28 -14.75
C ASP A 285 -2.67 11.30 -15.85
N VAL A 286 -2.61 10.33 -16.78
CA VAL A 286 -3.56 10.21 -17.89
C VAL A 286 -4.93 9.78 -17.35
N ALA A 287 -4.96 8.77 -16.48
CA ALA A 287 -6.18 8.31 -15.82
C ALA A 287 -6.82 9.43 -14.99
N MET A 288 -6.03 10.15 -14.17
CA MET A 288 -6.51 11.23 -13.32
C MET A 288 -7.06 12.42 -14.12
N ARG A 289 -6.37 12.88 -15.17
CA ARG A 289 -6.82 14.02 -15.99
C ARG A 289 -8.01 13.71 -16.90
N SER A 290 -8.09 12.49 -17.42
CA SER A 290 -9.15 12.09 -18.36
C SER A 290 -10.44 11.62 -17.68
N GLY A 291 -10.36 11.23 -16.40
CA GLY A 291 -11.44 10.51 -15.71
C GLY A 291 -11.68 9.09 -16.24
N VAL A 292 -10.81 8.58 -17.12
CA VAL A 292 -10.88 7.20 -17.62
C VAL A 292 -10.27 6.27 -16.56
N PRO A 293 -10.94 5.15 -16.22
CA PRO A 293 -10.39 4.14 -15.31
C PRO A 293 -9.09 3.53 -15.83
N PHE A 294 -8.14 3.30 -14.92
CA PHE A 294 -6.75 3.02 -15.24
C PHE A 294 -6.57 1.80 -16.15
N ALA A 295 -7.35 0.73 -15.96
CA ALA A 295 -7.30 -0.47 -16.81
C ALA A 295 -7.55 -0.17 -18.32
N ASP A 296 -8.45 0.75 -18.67
CA ASP A 296 -8.65 1.15 -20.06
C ASP A 296 -7.50 2.00 -20.59
N VAL A 297 -6.88 2.80 -19.72
CA VAL A 297 -5.70 3.62 -20.04
C VAL A 297 -4.49 2.72 -20.31
N VAL A 298 -4.31 1.66 -19.51
CA VAL A 298 -3.31 0.60 -19.75
C VAL A 298 -3.56 -0.06 -21.11
N ALA A 299 -4.77 -0.58 -21.36
CA ALA A 299 -5.11 -1.26 -22.61
C ALA A 299 -4.95 -0.35 -23.84
N ALA A 300 -5.26 0.95 -23.72
CA ALA A 300 -5.04 1.94 -24.77
C ALA A 300 -3.54 2.19 -25.01
N ALA A 301 -2.73 2.30 -23.96
CA ALA A 301 -1.28 2.44 -24.04
C ALA A 301 -0.58 1.26 -24.71
N ASP A 302 -1.02 0.03 -24.42
CA ASP A 302 -0.47 -1.17 -25.04
C ASP A 302 -0.83 -1.22 -26.53
N ALA A 303 -2.10 -1.00 -26.88
CA ALA A 303 -2.55 -0.97 -28.28
C ALA A 303 -1.88 0.15 -29.12
N LEU A 304 -1.59 1.32 -28.53
CA LEU A 304 -0.82 2.39 -29.18
C LEU A 304 0.66 2.02 -29.37
N THR A 305 1.22 1.24 -28.46
CA THR A 305 2.63 0.81 -28.50
C THR A 305 2.82 -0.33 -29.50
N GLU A 306 1.93 -1.33 -29.51
CA GLU A 306 1.88 -2.41 -30.52
C GLU A 306 1.75 -1.87 -31.95
N THR A 307 1.02 -0.77 -32.14
CA THR A 307 0.82 -0.13 -33.45
C THR A 307 1.85 0.97 -33.78
N GLY A 308 2.90 1.09 -32.96
CA GLY A 308 4.04 2.00 -33.16
C GLY A 308 3.68 3.49 -33.08
N VAL A 309 2.58 3.86 -32.43
CA VAL A 309 2.18 5.25 -32.18
C VAL A 309 2.92 5.82 -30.96
N THR A 310 3.19 4.97 -29.97
CA THR A 310 3.94 5.30 -28.76
C THR A 310 5.08 4.31 -28.52
N GLN A 311 6.06 4.72 -27.71
CA GLN A 311 7.14 3.87 -27.22
C GLN A 311 7.48 4.25 -25.77
N PRO A 312 8.11 3.37 -24.97
CA PRO A 312 8.57 3.71 -23.62
C PRO A 312 9.56 4.88 -23.62
N ALA A 313 9.38 5.84 -22.70
CA ALA A 313 10.16 7.08 -22.68
C ALA A 313 11.69 6.86 -22.58
N GLY A 314 12.13 5.75 -21.97
CA GLY A 314 13.55 5.38 -21.85
C GLY A 314 14.24 4.97 -23.16
N GLN A 315 13.50 4.55 -24.20
CA GLN A 315 14.09 4.08 -25.46
C GLN A 315 14.30 5.22 -26.49
N ALA A 316 13.54 6.31 -26.37
CA ALA A 316 13.49 7.40 -27.35
C ALA A 316 14.84 8.15 -27.52
N ARG A 317 15.68 8.22 -26.47
CA ARG A 317 16.98 8.93 -26.50
C ARG A 317 18.04 8.29 -27.42
N SER A 318 17.78 7.12 -27.99
CA SER A 318 18.72 6.42 -28.89
C SER A 318 18.63 6.85 -30.36
N GLN A 319 17.57 7.55 -30.79
CA GLN A 319 17.29 7.83 -32.21
C GLN A 319 17.36 9.32 -32.60
N SER A 320 17.61 10.25 -31.68
CA SER A 320 17.56 11.70 -31.94
C SER A 320 18.92 12.39 -32.12
N THR A 321 20.02 11.63 -32.30
CA THR A 321 21.38 12.17 -32.51
C THR A 321 21.98 11.75 -33.86
N SER A 322 21.17 11.74 -34.92
CA SER A 322 21.61 11.62 -36.31
C SER A 322 20.71 12.45 -37.23
N GLY A 323 20.99 13.76 -37.29
CA GLY A 323 20.31 14.77 -38.09
C GLY A 323 21.14 16.04 -38.14
#